data_AF-A0A9D7X1F3-F1
#
_entry.id   AF-A0A9D7X1F3-F1
#
_cell.length_a   1.000
_cell.length_b   1.000
_cell.length_c   1.000
_cell.angle_alpha   90.00
_cell.angle_beta   90.00
_cell.angle_gamma   90.00
#
_symmetry.space_group_name_H-M   'P 1'
#
loop_
_entity.id
_entity.type
_entity.pdbx_description
1 polymer ?
#
loop_
_entity_poly.entity_id
_entity_poly.type
_entity_poly.pdbx_seq_one_letter_code
_entity_poly.pdbx_strand_id
1 'polypeptide(L)' 'MSTTVTVGLGSCGIAAGANKTYEKIKALKQSDNLDFNLRKTSCIGM' A
#
# COMPACT_ATOMS: atom_id res chain seq x y z
N MET A 1 15.01 10.59 6.93
CA MET A 1 14.82 9.64 5.81
C MET A 1 13.49 8.93 6.09
N SER A 2 12.43 9.19 5.33
CA SER A 2 11.08 8.66 5.62
C SER A 2 10.81 7.40 4.81
N THR A 3 10.28 6.37 5.48
CA THR A 3 9.94 5.10 4.84
C THR A 3 8.80 5.30 3.84
N THR A 4 8.91 4.71 2.66
CA THR A 4 7.83 4.73 1.65
C THR A 4 7.35 3.32 1.39
N VAL A 5 6.05 3.10 1.58
CA VAL A 5 5.36 1.86 1.27
C VAL A 5 4.56 2.08 0.00
N THR A 6 4.89 1.36 -1.07
CA THR A 6 4.19 1.45 -2.37
C THR A 6 3.46 0.15 -2.64
N VAL A 7 2.16 0.24 -2.93
CA VAL A 7 1.32 -0.93 -3.26
C VAL A 7 0.92 -0.89 -4.73
N GLY A 8 1.22 -1.96 -5.46
CA GLY A 8 0.77 -2.19 -6.83
C GLY A 8 -0.68 -2.67 -6.87
N LEU A 9 -1.56 -1.85 -7.44
CA LEU A 9 -3.00 -2.11 -7.62
C LEU A 9 -3.35 -2.40 -9.09
N GLY A 10 -2.43 -3.00 -9.82
CA GLY A 10 -2.65 -3.53 -11.16
C GLY A 10 -3.41 -4.84 -11.10
N SER A 11 -3.69 -5.45 -12.26
CA SER A 11 -4.51 -6.68 -12.36
C SER A 11 -4.01 -7.80 -11.43
N CYS A 12 -2.72 -8.17 -11.51
CA CYS A 12 -2.13 -9.21 -10.67
C CYS A 12 -2.16 -8.84 -9.19
N GLY A 13 -1.88 -7.57 -8.86
CA GLY A 13 -1.90 -7.07 -7.48
C GLY A 13 -3.30 -7.12 -6.88
N ILE A 14 -4.32 -6.63 -7.60
CA ILE A 14 -5.71 -6.69 -7.15
C ILE A 14 -6.18 -8.14 -7.01
N ALA A 15 -5.88 -9.00 -7.99
CA ALA A 15 -6.24 -10.42 -7.94
C ALA A 15 -5.60 -11.14 -6.73
N ALA A 16 -4.36 -10.78 -6.39
CA ALA A 16 -3.66 -11.27 -5.19
C ALA A 16 -4.14 -10.62 -3.87
N GLY A 17 -5.06 -9.64 -3.93
CA GLY A 17 -5.64 -9.00 -2.75
C GLY A 17 -4.98 -7.70 -2.29
N ALA A 18 -4.12 -7.08 -3.10
CA ALA A 18 -3.39 -5.85 -2.75
C ALA A 18 -4.31 -4.69 -2.33
N ASN A 19 -5.54 -4.62 -2.85
CA ASN A 19 -6.51 -3.61 -2.45
C ASN A 19 -6.88 -3.70 -0.97
N LYS A 20 -7.12 -4.92 -0.47
CA LYS A 20 -7.44 -5.16 0.96
C LYS A 20 -6.26 -4.78 1.84
N THR A 21 -5.05 -5.13 1.40
CA THR A 21 -3.80 -4.79 2.09
C THR A 21 -3.60 -3.28 2.17
N TYR A 22 -3.79 -2.56 1.07
CA TYR A 22 -3.66 -1.10 1.02
C TYR A 22 -4.60 -0.41 2.01
N GLU A 23 -5.89 -0.78 2.01
CA GLU A 23 -6.87 -0.20 2.93
C GLU A 23 -6.52 -0.50 4.39
N LYS A 24 -6.03 -1.70 4.70
CA LYS A 24 -5.62 -2.04 6.06
C LYS A 24 -4.39 -1.25 6.50
N ILE A 25 -3.39 -1.09 5.63
CA ILE A 25 -2.20 -0.27 5.92
C ILE A 25 -2.59 1.19 6.15
N LYS A 26 -3.53 1.71 5.33
CA LYS A 26 -4.06 3.07 5.49
C LYS A 26 -4.75 3.26 6.84
N ALA A 27 -5.60 2.32 7.23
CA ALA A 27 -6.29 2.35 8.53
C ALA A 27 -5.30 2.28 9.71
N LEU A 28 -4.30 1.40 9.63
CA LEU A 28 -3.25 1.29 10.66
C LEU A 28 -2.42 2.57 10.76
N LYS A 29 -2.04 3.16 9.62
CA LYS A 29 -1.34 4.44 9.60
C LYS A 29 -2.11 5.53 10.34
N GLN A 30 -3.42 5.58 10.15
CA GLN A 30 -4.30 6.56 10.80
C GLN A 30 -4.52 6.27 12.29
N SER A 31 -4.70 4.99 12.66
CA SER A 31 -4.89 4.56 14.04
C SER A 31 -3.66 4.80 14.90
N ASP A 32 -2.49 4.41 14.38
CA ASP A 32 -1.27 4.29 15.18
C ASP A 32 -0.26 5.42 14.88
N ASN A 33 -0.68 6.46 14.14
CA ASN A 33 0.12 7.62 13.75
C ASN A 33 1.50 7.25 13.18
N LEU A 34 1.54 6.25 12.30
CA LEU A 34 2.78 5.72 11.75
C LEU A 34 3.41 6.69 10.73
N ASP A 35 4.69 7.01 10.93
CA ASP A 35 5.45 7.91 10.06
C ASP A 35 6.05 7.19 8.84
N PHE A 36 5.20 6.90 7.86
CA PHE A 36 5.64 6.44 6.54
C PHE A 36 4.73 7.00 5.44
N ASN A 37 5.24 7.15 4.22
CA ASN A 37 4.44 7.53 3.07
C ASN A 37 3.79 6.31 2.42
N LEU A 38 2.46 6.30 2.32
CA LEU A 38 1.71 5.24 1.64
C LEU A 38 1.36 5.68 0.22
N ARG A 39 1.91 5.01 -0.79
CA ARG A 39 1.67 5.28 -2.21
C ARG A 39 0.96 4.11 -2.89
N LYS A 40 0.16 4.44 -3.90
CA LYS A 40 -0.45 3.47 -4.82
C LYS A 40 0.19 3.61 -6.20
N THR A 41 0.44 2.50 -6.87
CA THR A 41 0.90 2.43 -8.26
C THR A 41 0.11 1.36 -9.01
N SER A 42 0.14 1.37 -10.34
CA SER A 42 -0.47 0.29 -11.12
C SER A 42 0.39 -0.99 -11.06
N CYS A 43 1.66 -0.93 -11.40
CA CYS A 43 2.54 -2.10 -11.39
C CYS A 43 3.79 -1.83 -10.54
N ILE A 44 4.33 -2.89 -9.95
CA ILE A 44 5.63 -2.89 -9.24
C ILE A 44 6.73 -3.54 -10.10
N GLY A 45 6.38 -4.20 -11.20
CA GLY A 45 7.35 -4.81 -12.13
C GLY A 45 7.99 -6.10 -11.62
N MET A 46 7.41 -6.69 -10.57
CA MET A 46 7.71 -8.06 -10.10
C MET A 46 6.67 -9.03 -10.63
#